data_AF-A0A349WF41-F1
#
_entry.id   AF-A0A349WF41-F1
#
_cell.length_a   1.000
_cell.length_b   1.000
_cell.length_c   1.000
_cell.angle_alpha   90.00
_cell.angle_beta   90.00
_cell.angle_gamma   90.00
#
_symmetry.space_group_name_H-M   'P 1'
#
loop_
_entity.id
_entity.type
_entity.pdbx_description
1 polymer ?
#
loop_
_entity_poly.entity_id
_entity_poly.type
_entity_poly.pdbx_seq_one_letter_code
_entity_poly.pdbx_strand_id
1 'polypeptide(L)'
;MKQKIRAGLGIFSLMSLWSLLLYQLATVWQINDQYAHGFIVPFLCLFLIIKVQPEDAELNKFLHTQKNLLCYLIGIPLLLSLLPLWLIREANSDWRLINLVLYGSVLLLSLVCFSFIQNKDYSLKKFLFPLL
;
A
#
# COMPACT_ATOMS: atom_id res chain seq x y z
N MET A 1 12.43 -7.86 -21.07
CA MET A 1 13.09 -6.69 -20.45
C MET A 1 12.11 -5.71 -19.81
N LYS A 2 11.09 -5.22 -20.55
CA LYS A 2 10.09 -4.26 -20.03
C LYS A 2 9.34 -4.72 -18.76
N GLN A 3 9.03 -6.01 -18.63
CA GLN A 3 8.31 -6.54 -17.45
C GLN A 3 9.15 -6.55 -16.16
N LYS A 4 10.45 -6.91 -16.26
CA LYS A 4 11.36 -6.90 -15.10
C LYS A 4 11.56 -5.49 -14.55
N ILE A 5 11.66 -4.49 -15.45
CA ILE A 5 11.79 -3.07 -15.07
C ILE A 5 10.52 -2.58 -14.38
N ARG A 6 9.33 -2.88 -14.93
CA ARG A 6 8.05 -2.53 -14.32
C ARG A 6 7.88 -3.14 -12.92
N ALA A 7 8.21 -4.42 -12.77
CA ALA A 7 8.17 -5.09 -11.48
C ALA A 7 9.15 -4.46 -10.48
N GLY A 8 10.39 -4.16 -10.92
CA GLY A 8 11.40 -3.49 -10.10
C GLY A 8 10.94 -2.12 -9.61
N LEU A 9 10.38 -1.29 -10.51
CA LEU A 9 9.84 0.03 -10.16
C LEU A 9 8.65 -0.08 -9.18
N GLY A 10 7.76 -1.04 -9.40
CA GLY A 10 6.63 -1.28 -8.50
C GLY A 10 7.09 -1.70 -7.10
N ILE A 11 8.01 -2.67 -7.01
CA ILE A 11 8.57 -3.13 -5.73
C ILE A 11 9.28 -1.97 -5.02
N PHE A 12 10.11 -1.21 -5.73
CA PHE A 12 10.80 -0.05 -5.16
C PHE A 12 9.80 1.00 -4.62
N SER A 13 8.76 1.31 -5.39
CA SER A 13 7.70 2.22 -4.96
C SER A 13 7.00 1.72 -3.70
N LEU A 14 6.65 0.43 -3.66
CA LEU A 14 5.99 -0.17 -2.50
C LEU A 14 6.89 -0.16 -1.26
N MET A 15 8.18 -0.49 -1.41
CA MET A 15 9.16 -0.38 -0.32
C MET A 15 9.30 1.05 0.19
N SER A 16 9.34 2.04 -0.70
CA SER A 16 9.44 3.46 -0.31
C SER A 16 8.21 3.92 0.47
N LEU A 17 7.01 3.57 -0.01
CA LEU A 17 5.75 3.93 0.65
C LEU A 17 5.64 3.31 2.04
N TRP A 18 5.97 2.03 2.15
CA TRP A 18 5.93 1.30 3.42
C TRP A 18 7.02 1.80 4.38
N SER A 19 8.22 2.13 3.91
CA SER A 19 9.27 2.70 4.77
C SER A 19 8.82 4.02 5.39
N LEU A 20 8.16 4.88 4.61
CA LEU A 20 7.62 6.15 5.07
C LEU A 20 6.48 5.97 6.10
N LEU A 21 5.60 5.00 5.86
CA LEU A 21 4.54 4.62 6.80
C LEU A 21 5.11 4.08 8.12
N LEU A 22 6.09 3.19 8.05
CA LEU A 22 6.75 2.60 9.23
C LEU A 22 7.55 3.64 10.01
N TYR A 23 8.21 4.57 9.32
CA TYR A 23 8.90 5.68 9.97
C TYR A 23 7.93 6.53 10.80
N GLN A 24 6.76 6.85 10.25
CA GLN A 24 5.73 7.60 10.96
C GLN A 24 5.15 6.83 12.15
N LEU A 25 4.87 5.54 11.98
CA LEU A 25 4.33 4.68 13.04
C LEU A 25 5.35 4.39 14.14
N ALA A 26 6.64 4.28 13.81
CA ALA A 26 7.70 4.00 14.77
C ALA A 26 7.74 5.05 15.88
N THR A 27 7.55 6.33 15.56
CA THR A 27 7.46 7.41 16.56
C THR A 27 6.32 7.16 17.55
N VAL A 28 5.15 6.73 17.07
CA VAL A 28 3.98 6.42 17.91
C VAL A 28 4.25 5.20 18.78
N TRP A 29 4.85 4.16 18.21
CA TRP A 29 5.18 2.92 18.92
C TRP A 29 6.29 3.11 19.96
N GLN A 30 7.20 4.06 19.77
CA GLN A 30 8.27 4.36 20.74
C GLN A 30 7.79 5.23 21.90
N ILE A 31 6.92 6.19 21.64
CA ILE A 31 6.50 7.18 22.65
C ILE A 31 5.36 6.63 23.52
N ASN A 32 4.54 5.72 22.98
CA ASN A 32 3.36 5.22 23.68
C ASN A 32 3.48 3.73 23.99
N ASP A 33 3.67 3.41 25.27
CA ASP A 33 3.80 2.03 25.78
C ASP A 33 2.64 1.12 25.37
N GLN A 34 1.42 1.68 25.28
CA GLN A 34 0.24 0.93 24.86
C GLN A 34 0.37 0.41 23.41
N TYR A 35 1.13 1.10 22.57
CA TYR A 35 1.34 0.75 21.16
C TYR A 35 2.74 0.21 20.87
N ALA A 36 3.56 -0.06 21.90
CA ALA A 36 4.94 -0.54 21.74
C ALA A 36 5.03 -1.86 20.95
N HIS A 37 4.00 -2.70 20.99
CA HIS A 37 3.95 -3.96 20.26
C HIS A 37 3.73 -3.77 18.75
N GLY A 38 3.48 -2.54 18.29
CA GLY A 38 3.25 -2.23 16.88
C GLY A 38 4.38 -2.64 15.93
N PHE A 39 5.62 -2.71 16.41
CA PHE A 39 6.76 -3.18 15.63
C PHE A 39 6.61 -4.61 15.09
N ILE A 40 5.76 -5.45 15.68
CA ILE A 40 5.51 -6.82 15.19
C ILE A 40 4.58 -6.85 13.98
N VAL A 41 3.74 -5.82 13.80
CA VAL A 41 2.67 -5.78 12.79
C VAL A 41 3.18 -5.98 11.36
N PRO A 42 4.28 -5.34 10.90
CA PRO A 42 4.78 -5.54 9.54
C PRO A 42 5.19 -6.98 9.27
N PHE A 43 5.75 -7.67 10.28
CA PHE A 43 6.12 -9.08 10.18
C PHE A 43 4.88 -9.99 10.08
N LEU A 44 3.81 -9.67 10.82
CA LEU A 44 2.53 -10.39 10.71
C LEU A 44 1.90 -10.17 9.34
N CYS A 45 1.92 -8.96 8.80
CA CYS A 45 1.44 -8.69 7.44
C CYS A 45 2.21 -9.51 6.40
N LEU A 46 3.55 -9.56 6.48
CA LEU A 46 4.37 -10.39 5.60
C LEU A 46 4.03 -11.89 5.74
N PHE A 47 3.88 -12.37 6.97
CA PHE A 47 3.48 -13.74 7.25
C PHE A 47 2.13 -14.08 6.60
N LEU A 48 1.12 -13.20 6.71
CA LEU A 48 -0.18 -13.40 6.08
C LEU A 48 -0.08 -13.42 4.56
N ILE A 49 0.68 -12.49 3.95
CA ILE A 49 0.90 -12.46 2.50
C ILE A 49 1.51 -13.77 2.01
N ILE A 50 2.50 -14.32 2.73
CA ILE A 50 3.14 -15.61 2.41
C ILE A 50 2.14 -16.77 2.49
N LYS A 51 1.17 -16.71 3.39
CA LYS A 51 0.14 -17.75 3.57
C LYS A 51 -0.99 -17.69 2.55
N VAL A 52 -1.17 -16.58 1.83
CA VAL A 52 -2.19 -16.48 0.79
C VAL A 52 -1.82 -17.34 -0.42
N GLN A 53 -2.67 -18.32 -0.72
CA GLN A 53 -2.52 -19.15 -1.92
C GLN A 53 -2.97 -18.39 -3.18
N PRO A 54 -2.11 -18.31 -4.21
CA PRO A 54 -2.49 -17.71 -5.48
C PRO A 54 -3.55 -18.57 -6.17
N GLU A 55 -4.57 -17.93 -6.74
CA GLU A 55 -5.54 -18.63 -7.60
C GLU A 55 -5.14 -18.41 -9.06
N ASP A 56 -5.34 -19.43 -9.87
CA ASP A 56 -5.22 -19.30 -11.31
C ASP A 56 -6.50 -18.66 -11.88
N ALA A 57 -6.57 -17.34 -11.78
CA ALA A 57 -7.55 -16.55 -12.52
C ALA A 57 -7.11 -16.43 -13.99
N GLU A 58 -8.01 -16.78 -14.91
CA GLU A 58 -7.78 -16.61 -16.35
C GLU A 58 -7.64 -15.13 -16.72
N LEU A 59 -6.60 -14.80 -17.47
CA LEU A 59 -6.25 -13.43 -17.83
C LEU A 59 -7.13 -12.91 -18.98
N ASN A 60 -8.04 -12.00 -18.68
CA ASN A 60 -8.83 -11.32 -19.71
C ASN A 60 -8.09 -10.06 -20.23
N LYS A 61 -7.48 -10.16 -21.42
CA LYS A 61 -6.60 -9.10 -21.99
C LYS A 61 -7.29 -7.74 -22.20
N PHE A 62 -8.60 -7.70 -22.48
CA PHE A 62 -9.35 -6.47 -22.71
C PHE A 62 -9.52 -5.63 -21.42
N LEU A 63 -9.80 -6.30 -20.30
CA LEU A 63 -9.90 -5.66 -18.98
C LEU A 63 -8.54 -5.07 -18.54
N HIS A 64 -7.42 -5.64 -19.00
CA HIS A 64 -6.07 -5.22 -18.59
C HIS A 64 -5.69 -3.80 -19.04
N THR A 65 -6.02 -3.41 -20.27
CA THR A 65 -5.70 -2.06 -20.78
C THR A 65 -6.47 -0.99 -20.03
N GLN A 66 -7.76 -1.22 -19.75
CA GLN A 66 -8.58 -0.31 -18.94
C GLN A 66 -8.08 -0.24 -17.49
N LYS A 67 -7.65 -1.38 -16.92
CA LYS A 67 -7.06 -1.44 -15.58
C LYS A 67 -5.82 -0.57 -15.43
N ASN A 68 -4.92 -0.58 -16.42
CA ASN A 68 -3.71 0.26 -16.38
C ASN A 68 -4.04 1.76 -16.42
N LEU A 69 -5.02 2.17 -17.24
CA LEU A 69 -5.47 3.56 -17.29
C LEU A 69 -6.03 4.01 -15.94
N LEU A 70 -6.90 3.20 -15.33
CA LEU A 70 -7.45 3.46 -13.99
C LEU A 70 -6.34 3.54 -12.93
N CYS A 71 -5.33 2.67 -13.00
CA CYS A 71 -4.17 2.72 -12.10
C CYS A 71 -3.44 4.06 -12.20
N TYR A 72 -3.25 4.62 -13.41
CA TYR A 72 -2.63 5.93 -13.56
C TYR A 72 -3.54 7.08 -13.10
N LEU A 73 -4.83 7.04 -13.48
CA LEU A 73 -5.81 8.06 -13.11
C LEU A 73 -6.01 8.17 -11.59
N ILE A 74 -5.93 7.05 -10.87
CA ILE A 74 -6.07 7.02 -9.41
C ILE A 74 -4.71 7.19 -8.74
N GLY A 75 -3.68 6.48 -9.21
CA GLY A 75 -2.37 6.44 -8.57
C GLY A 75 -1.61 7.76 -8.62
N ILE A 76 -1.67 8.50 -9.74
CA ILE A 76 -0.92 9.75 -9.88
C ILE A 76 -1.45 10.84 -8.92
N PRO A 77 -2.76 11.14 -8.86
CA PRO A 77 -3.29 12.12 -7.91
C PRO A 77 -3.02 11.72 -6.46
N LEU A 78 -3.12 10.43 -6.15
CA LEU A 78 -2.92 9.90 -4.80
C LEU A 78 -1.45 9.97 -4.37
N LEU A 79 -0.51 9.80 -5.31
CA LEU A 79 0.91 10.00 -5.06
C LEU A 79 1.24 11.49 -4.86
N LEU A 80 0.68 12.36 -5.70
CA LEU A 80 0.86 13.81 -5.60
C LEU A 80 0.26 14.37 -4.30
N SER A 81 -0.83 13.80 -3.80
CA SER A 81 -1.44 14.24 -2.54
C SER A 81 -0.61 13.88 -1.31
N LEU A 82 0.35 12.95 -1.38
CA LEU A 82 1.23 12.65 -0.25
C LEU A 82 2.05 13.86 0.19
N LEU A 83 2.49 14.71 -0.74
CA LEU A 83 3.28 15.91 -0.44
C LEU A 83 2.52 16.91 0.46
N PRO A 84 1.34 17.43 0.07
CA PRO A 84 0.58 18.33 0.91
C PRO A 84 0.11 17.65 2.20
N LEU A 85 -0.25 16.37 2.17
CA LEU A 85 -0.62 15.62 3.39
C LEU A 85 0.54 15.56 4.38
N TRP A 86 1.76 15.33 3.89
CA TRP A 86 2.96 15.30 4.73
C TRP A 86 3.26 16.66 5.36
N LEU A 87 3.17 17.73 4.56
CA LEU A 87 3.39 19.10 5.04
C LEU A 87 2.37 19.52 6.11
N ILE A 88 1.09 19.19 5.92
CA ILE A 88 0.04 19.45 6.91
C ILE A 88 0.32 18.68 8.20
N ARG A 89 0.79 17.43 8.10
CA ARG A 89 1.13 16.60 9.26
C ARG A 89 2.30 17.18 10.04
N GLU A 90 3.35 17.67 9.38
CA GLU A 90 4.48 18.30 10.07
C GLU A 90 4.04 19.54 10.86
N ALA A 91 3.09 20.32 10.33
CA ALA A 91 2.51 21.45 11.04
C ALA A 91 1.52 21.07 12.16
N ASN A 92 0.90 19.88 12.09
CA ASN A 92 -0.18 19.43 12.98
C ASN A 92 -0.03 17.94 13.33
N SER A 93 1.04 17.57 14.03
CA SER A 93 1.40 16.18 14.32
C SER A 93 0.34 15.42 15.12
N ASP A 94 -0.39 16.12 16.00
CA ASP A 94 -1.36 15.52 16.92
C ASP A 94 -2.70 15.20 16.24
N TRP A 95 -2.91 15.68 15.01
CA TRP A 95 -4.17 15.50 14.33
C TRP A 95 -4.33 14.06 13.83
N ARG A 96 -5.03 13.23 14.61
CA ARG A 96 -5.23 11.81 14.28
C ARG A 96 -5.87 11.57 12.91
N LEU A 97 -6.69 12.53 12.43
CA LEU A 97 -7.33 12.42 11.12
C LEU A 97 -6.31 12.50 9.98
N ILE A 98 -5.26 13.33 10.07
CA ILE A 98 -4.24 13.41 9.01
C ILE A 98 -3.48 12.09 8.89
N ASN A 99 -3.22 11.44 10.04
CA ASN A 99 -2.61 10.12 10.08
C ASN A 99 -3.51 9.08 9.41
N LEU A 100 -4.82 9.08 9.72
CA LEU A 100 -5.79 8.19 9.07
C LEU A 100 -5.82 8.37 7.55
N VAL A 101 -5.83 9.62 7.07
CA VAL A 101 -5.82 9.93 5.63
C VAL A 101 -4.53 9.44 4.98
N LEU A 102 -3.37 9.70 5.58
CA LEU A 102 -2.07 9.19 5.09
C LEU A 102 -2.04 7.67 5.01
N TYR A 103 -2.53 6.97 6.05
CA TYR A 103 -2.59 5.50 6.07
C TYR A 103 -3.52 4.97 4.97
N GLY A 104 -4.68 5.61 4.79
CA GLY A 104 -5.61 5.30 3.71
C GLY A 104 -4.99 5.52 2.32
N SER A 105 -4.26 6.62 2.12
CA SER A 105 -3.53 6.90 0.88
C SER A 105 -2.46 5.84 0.58
N VAL A 106 -1.66 5.45 1.58
CA VAL A 106 -0.63 4.40 1.42
C VAL A 106 -1.27 3.04 1.12
N LEU A 107 -2.39 2.71 1.76
CA LEU A 107 -3.14 1.47 1.49
C LEU A 107 -3.67 1.45 0.04
N LEU A 108 -4.32 2.52 -0.41
CA LEU A 108 -4.82 2.64 -1.77
C LEU A 108 -3.69 2.60 -2.80
N LEU A 109 -2.56 3.29 -2.55
CA LEU A 109 -1.37 3.21 -3.42
C LEU A 109 -0.78 1.79 -3.45
N SER A 110 -0.78 1.08 -2.33
CA SER A 110 -0.32 -0.32 -2.27
C SER A 110 -1.19 -1.22 -3.15
N LEU A 111 -2.51 -1.04 -3.14
CA LEU A 111 -3.44 -1.79 -3.99
C LEU A 111 -3.25 -1.47 -5.49
N VAL A 112 -3.05 -0.19 -5.82
CA VAL A 112 -2.76 0.25 -7.20
C VAL A 112 -1.43 -0.35 -7.67
N CYS A 113 -0.39 -0.29 -6.83
CA CYS A 113 0.93 -0.82 -7.16
C CYS A 113 0.89 -2.35 -7.34
N PHE A 114 0.20 -3.07 -6.46
CA PHE A 114 -0.03 -4.50 -6.59
C PHE A 114 -0.75 -4.86 -7.90
N SER A 115 -1.80 -4.12 -8.24
CA SER A 115 -2.54 -4.26 -9.51
C SER A 115 -1.70 -3.95 -10.75
N PHE A 116 -0.69 -3.09 -10.61
CA PHE A 116 0.24 -2.72 -11.69
C PHE A 116 1.38 -3.74 -11.88
N ILE A 117 1.90 -4.30 -10.78
CA ILE A 117 2.95 -5.34 -10.80
C ILE A 117 2.36 -6.65 -11.35
N GLN A 118 1.15 -7.00 -10.92
CA GLN A 118 0.53 -8.27 -11.25
C GLN A 118 -0.37 -8.13 -12.48
N ASN A 119 -0.05 -8.91 -13.52
CA ASN A 119 -0.91 -9.02 -14.68
C ASN A 119 -2.14 -9.91 -14.43
N LYS A 120 -2.21 -10.65 -13.32
CA LYS A 120 -3.39 -11.48 -12.95
C LYS A 120 -4.34 -10.68 -12.05
N ASP A 121 -5.63 -11.00 -12.11
CA ASP A 121 -6.58 -10.49 -11.13
C ASP A 121 -6.56 -11.39 -9.89
N TYR A 122 -6.24 -10.80 -8.74
CA TYR A 122 -6.31 -11.48 -7.46
C TYR A 122 -7.57 -11.00 -6.75
N SER A 123 -8.28 -11.95 -6.14
CA SER A 123 -9.40 -11.62 -5.27
C SER A 123 -8.87 -10.95 -4.01
N LEU A 124 -9.04 -9.62 -3.91
CA LEU A 124 -8.67 -8.83 -2.73
C LEU A 124 -9.34 -9.35 -1.44
N LYS A 125 -10.45 -10.09 -1.58
CA LYS A 125 -11.17 -10.75 -0.47
C LYS A 125 -10.25 -11.61 0.39
N LYS A 126 -9.24 -12.28 -0.19
CA LYS A 126 -8.30 -13.12 0.56
C LYS A 126 -7.42 -12.33 1.54
N PHE A 127 -7.24 -11.04 1.29
CA PHE A 127 -6.46 -10.15 2.16
C PHE A 127 -7.33 -9.38 3.15
N LEU A 128 -8.66 -9.52 3.07
CA LEU A 128 -9.61 -8.80 3.91
C LEU A 128 -10.00 -9.57 5.19
N PHE A 129 -9.37 -10.71 5.49
CA PHE A 129 -9.55 -11.38 6.78
C PHE A 129 -9.17 -10.44 7.94
N PRO A 130 -9.97 -10.32 9.02
CA PRO A 130 -11.23 -11.02 9.33
C PRO A 130 -12.50 -10.21 9.02
N LEU A 131 -12.41 -9.14 8.22
CA LEU A 131 -13.53 -8.22 7.93
C LEU A 131 -14.58 -8.82 6.98
N LEU A 132 -14.21 -9.84 6.20
CA LEU A 132 -15.05 -10.60 5.26
C LEU A 132 -14.70 -12.09 5.37
#